data_AF-A0A437LVJ2-F1
#
_entry.id   AF-A0A437LVJ2-F1
#
_cell.length_a   1.000
_cell.length_b   1.000
_cell.length_c   1.000
_cell.angle_alpha   90.00
_cell.angle_beta   90.00
_cell.angle_gamma   90.00
#
_symmetry.space_group_name_H-M   'P 1'
#
loop_
_entity.id
_entity.type
_entity.pdbx_description
1 polymer ?
#
loop_
_entity_poly.entity_id
_entity_poly.type
_entity_poly.pdbx_seq_one_letter_code
_entity_poly.pdbx_strand_id
1 'polypeptide(L)'
;MRPLHDRVSLSAIARAPAILNRVNSMLGETQGSGERADVPSGLRAALSLEPAGKDRFIGRNSQTRPRVYGGQLMAQALLAAANTVEGQVAHSLHAYFGVRGDVASLIDFEVDRVKDGASYSIRRARAFQNGREIFALSASFQRPEDGLEHQAFDAPVVPAPEDLPELRAGGPTDTNDPAHLILTALRPTGFEPRWIDPNPGGPPRPGVQRLWVRSQEALGDDPMLHRAALAYISDYPALEVALLPFGLGWSNRDLSVVSLDHAMWFHRDFDANGWLLCSTELVSAQGGRALVRGSFHDRAGALVATFTQEGVVRLSRKAGDAFP
;
A
#
# COMPACT_ATOMS: atom_id res chain seq x y z
N MET A 1 16.30 -3.33 -47.42
CA MET A 1 15.80 -1.98 -47.09
C MET A 1 14.48 -2.13 -46.34
N ARG A 2 14.38 -1.53 -45.14
CA ARG A 2 13.15 -1.30 -44.34
C ARG A 2 12.17 -0.35 -45.11
N PRO A 3 11.03 0.09 -44.54
CA PRO A 3 9.84 -0.64 -44.08
C PRO A 3 8.54 0.02 -44.64
N LEU A 4 7.37 -0.62 -44.52
CA LEU A 4 6.08 0.09 -44.66
C LEU A 4 5.57 0.49 -43.26
N HIS A 5 5.69 1.78 -42.98
CA HIS A 5 5.00 2.45 -41.88
C HIS A 5 3.51 2.58 -42.25
N ASP A 6 2.64 1.84 -41.57
CA ASP A 6 1.24 2.29 -41.43
C ASP A 6 1.15 3.16 -40.18
N ARG A 7 1.03 4.47 -40.45
CA ARG A 7 0.72 5.50 -39.46
C ARG A 7 -0.71 5.26 -38.97
N VAL A 8 -0.85 4.69 -37.78
CA VAL A 8 -2.11 4.79 -37.02
C VAL A 8 -2.25 6.25 -36.59
N SER A 9 -3.28 6.91 -37.13
CA SER A 9 -3.64 8.30 -36.82
C SER A 9 -3.92 8.49 -35.32
N LEU A 10 -3.34 9.55 -34.75
CA LEU A 10 -3.43 10.03 -33.35
C LEU A 10 -4.86 10.38 -32.86
N SER A 11 -5.91 10.08 -33.61
CA SER A 11 -7.30 10.42 -33.30
C SER A 11 -8.17 9.24 -32.80
N ALA A 12 -7.64 8.01 -32.76
CA ALA A 12 -8.47 6.82 -32.51
C ALA A 12 -8.55 6.35 -31.04
N ILE A 13 -7.70 6.84 -30.13
CA ILE A 13 -7.61 6.31 -28.74
C ILE A 13 -8.08 7.33 -27.68
N ALA A 14 -8.50 8.53 -28.10
CA ALA A 14 -9.16 9.52 -27.23
C ALA A 14 -10.60 9.15 -26.79
N ARG A 15 -11.05 7.90 -27.01
CA ARG A 15 -12.42 7.46 -26.71
C ARG A 15 -12.49 6.03 -26.16
N ALA A 16 -11.89 5.79 -25.01
CA ALA A 16 -12.33 4.68 -24.14
C ALA A 16 -13.06 5.23 -22.89
N PRO A 17 -14.26 5.85 -23.06
CA PRO A 17 -15.04 6.39 -21.94
C PRO A 17 -15.36 5.33 -20.87
N ALA A 18 -15.36 4.03 -21.22
CA ALA A 18 -15.57 2.94 -20.27
C ALA A 18 -14.43 2.72 -19.26
N ILE A 19 -13.19 3.11 -19.59
CA ILE A 19 -12.03 3.01 -18.68
C ILE A 19 -12.01 4.23 -17.75
N LEU A 20 -12.17 5.44 -18.30
CA LEU A 20 -12.29 6.68 -17.53
C LEU A 20 -13.47 6.67 -16.56
N ASN A 21 -14.68 6.31 -17.03
CA ASN A 21 -15.86 6.20 -16.17
C ASN A 21 -15.68 5.18 -15.04
N ARG A 22 -14.79 4.20 -15.23
CA ARG A 22 -14.51 3.16 -14.24
C ARG A 22 -13.45 3.58 -13.24
N VAL A 23 -12.40 4.26 -13.68
CA VAL A 23 -11.48 4.96 -12.79
C VAL A 23 -12.32 5.90 -11.91
N ASN A 24 -13.23 6.67 -12.48
CA ASN A 24 -14.14 7.55 -11.74
C ASN A 24 -15.10 6.79 -10.80
N SER A 25 -15.59 5.61 -11.20
CA SER A 25 -16.41 4.74 -10.34
C SER A 25 -15.63 4.09 -9.19
N MET A 26 -14.39 3.65 -9.43
CA MET A 26 -13.46 3.17 -8.37
C MET A 26 -13.01 4.30 -7.46
N LEU A 27 -12.89 5.53 -7.99
CA LEU A 27 -12.58 6.75 -7.26
C LEU A 27 -13.82 7.36 -6.58
N GLY A 28 -15.02 6.79 -6.81
CA GLY A 28 -16.28 7.19 -6.19
C GLY A 28 -16.63 8.66 -6.42
N GLU A 29 -16.83 9.06 -7.67
CA GLU A 29 -17.51 10.32 -7.97
C GLU A 29 -19.00 10.23 -7.58
N THR A 30 -19.34 10.67 -6.36
CA THR A 30 -20.63 11.32 -6.14
C THR A 30 -20.55 12.72 -6.71
N GLN A 31 -21.39 13.01 -7.70
CA GLN A 31 -21.68 14.38 -8.13
C GLN A 31 -22.18 15.16 -6.91
N GLY A 32 -21.33 16.05 -6.41
CA GLY A 32 -21.66 17.05 -5.42
C GLY A 32 -20.78 18.26 -5.70
N SER A 33 -21.36 19.28 -6.31
CA SER A 33 -20.76 20.58 -6.60
C SER A 33 -20.57 21.40 -5.30
N GLY A 34 -19.80 20.85 -4.37
CA GLY A 34 -19.25 21.56 -3.22
C GLY A 34 -17.77 21.78 -3.48
N GLU A 35 -17.32 23.01 -3.29
CA GLU A 35 -15.91 23.42 -3.25
C GLU A 35 -15.12 22.39 -2.41
N ARG A 36 -14.37 21.49 -3.06
CA ARG A 36 -13.48 20.56 -2.34
C ARG A 36 -12.41 21.43 -1.70
N ALA A 37 -12.52 21.66 -0.39
CA ALA A 37 -11.44 22.20 0.41
C ALA A 37 -10.15 21.47 0.06
N ASP A 38 -9.06 22.22 -0.11
CA ASP A 38 -7.75 21.75 -0.57
C ASP A 38 -7.27 20.58 0.33
N VAL A 39 -7.46 19.34 -0.13
CA VAL A 39 -7.11 18.14 0.65
C VAL A 39 -5.59 18.05 0.67
N PRO A 40 -4.93 18.10 1.85
CA PRO A 40 -3.49 17.94 1.93
C PRO A 40 -3.07 16.62 1.27
N SER A 41 -2.15 16.70 0.32
CA SER A 41 -1.69 15.56 -0.48
C SER A 41 -0.22 15.27 -0.22
N GLY A 42 0.21 14.05 -0.53
CA GLY A 42 1.57 13.58 -0.25
C GLY A 42 1.65 12.58 0.90
N LEU A 43 2.81 11.97 1.06
CA LEU A 43 3.10 11.00 2.10
C LEU A 43 3.15 11.68 3.47
N ARG A 44 3.76 12.86 3.60
CA ARG A 44 3.77 13.59 4.87
C ARG A 44 2.36 13.91 5.36
N ALA A 45 1.46 14.30 4.46
CA ALA A 45 0.05 14.48 4.77
C ALA A 45 -0.62 13.16 5.21
N ALA A 46 -0.32 12.05 4.53
CA ALA A 46 -0.82 10.72 4.88
C ALA A 46 -0.34 10.22 6.25
N LEU A 47 0.84 10.67 6.69
CA LEU A 47 1.46 10.32 7.95
C LEU A 47 1.11 11.31 9.08
N SER A 48 0.40 12.40 8.78
CA SER A 48 0.11 13.45 9.75
C SER A 48 -0.86 12.98 10.84
N LEU A 49 -0.51 13.31 12.09
CA LEU A 49 -1.31 13.09 13.29
C LEU A 49 -1.29 14.34 14.17
N GLU A 50 -2.43 14.68 14.74
CA GLU A 50 -2.59 15.77 15.70
C GLU A 50 -2.85 15.18 17.10
N PRO A 51 -2.14 15.58 18.15
CA PRO A 51 -2.45 15.17 19.51
C PRO A 51 -3.87 15.61 19.93
N ALA A 52 -4.62 14.71 20.55
CA ALA A 52 -6.03 14.93 20.94
C ALA A 52 -6.27 14.75 22.45
N GLY A 53 -5.19 14.56 23.22
CA GLY A 53 -5.21 14.21 24.63
C GLY A 53 -4.16 13.17 24.96
N LYS A 54 -4.17 12.68 26.20
CA LYS A 54 -3.27 11.62 26.62
C LYS A 54 -3.60 10.34 25.85
N ASP A 55 -2.60 9.78 25.18
CA ASP A 55 -2.69 8.53 24.43
C ASP A 55 -3.81 8.55 23.36
N ARG A 56 -4.16 9.74 22.85
CA ARG A 56 -5.17 9.96 21.79
C ARG A 56 -4.68 10.90 20.71
N PHE A 57 -4.98 10.57 19.45
CA PHE A 57 -4.50 11.31 18.28
C PHE A 57 -5.59 11.39 17.20
N ILE A 58 -5.60 12.46 16.41
CA ILE A 58 -6.48 12.62 15.24
C ILE A 58 -5.65 12.52 13.96
N GLY A 59 -6.03 11.62 13.06
CA GLY A 59 -5.50 11.53 11.70
C GLY A 59 -6.43 12.17 10.67
N ARG A 60 -5.82 12.77 9.64
CA ARG A 60 -6.51 13.28 8.45
C ARG A 60 -6.36 12.32 7.28
N ASN A 61 -7.35 12.27 6.41
CA ASN A 61 -7.25 11.56 5.14
C ASN A 61 -6.50 12.41 4.12
N SER A 62 -5.60 11.77 3.35
CA SER A 62 -4.66 12.42 2.42
C SER A 62 -4.91 12.10 0.94
N GLN A 63 -6.11 11.58 0.63
CA GLN A 63 -6.40 11.01 -0.68
C GLN A 63 -7.80 11.39 -1.17
N THR A 64 -7.93 11.45 -2.50
CA THR A 64 -9.18 11.71 -3.22
C THR A 64 -10.00 10.44 -3.51
N ARG A 65 -9.56 9.28 -2.97
CA ARG A 65 -10.26 8.00 -3.09
C ARG A 65 -11.57 7.99 -2.30
N PRO A 66 -12.50 7.05 -2.58
CA PRO A 66 -13.76 6.96 -1.86
C PRO A 66 -13.64 6.09 -0.60
N ARG A 67 -12.45 5.54 -0.33
CA ARG A 67 -12.19 4.68 0.82
C ARG A 67 -10.85 5.07 1.44
N VAL A 68 -10.81 5.01 2.76
CA VAL A 68 -9.56 5.17 3.49
C VAL A 68 -8.62 4.04 3.08
N TYR A 69 -7.41 4.40 2.67
CA TYR A 69 -6.39 3.45 2.26
C TYR A 69 -5.82 2.72 3.49
N GLY A 70 -5.68 1.39 3.40
CA GLY A 70 -5.24 0.56 4.53
C GLY A 70 -3.86 0.94 5.04
N GLY A 71 -2.92 1.21 4.12
CA GLY A 71 -1.60 1.74 4.47
C GLY A 71 -1.63 3.05 5.27
N GLN A 72 -2.61 3.94 5.04
CA GLN A 72 -2.76 5.17 5.83
C GLN A 72 -3.15 4.85 7.28
N LEU A 73 -4.12 3.95 7.47
CA LEU A 73 -4.55 3.51 8.80
C LEU A 73 -3.40 2.86 9.57
N MET A 74 -2.63 1.99 8.90
CA MET A 74 -1.47 1.34 9.51
C MET A 74 -0.40 2.34 9.93
N ALA A 75 -0.04 3.27 9.04
CA ALA A 75 1.02 4.22 9.31
C ALA A 75 0.63 5.22 10.41
N GLN A 76 -0.59 5.75 10.38
CA GLN A 76 -1.12 6.63 11.42
C GLN A 76 -1.26 5.89 12.76
N ALA A 77 -1.77 4.65 12.78
CA ALA A 77 -1.84 3.87 14.02
C ALA A 77 -0.45 3.57 14.60
N LEU A 78 0.52 3.26 13.76
CA LEU A 78 1.91 3.01 14.18
C LEU A 78 2.54 4.27 14.77
N LEU A 79 2.35 5.43 14.14
CA LEU A 79 2.84 6.71 14.65
C LEU A 79 2.13 7.14 15.94
N ALA A 80 0.81 6.90 16.05
CA ALA A 80 0.06 7.15 17.28
C ALA A 80 0.63 6.31 18.43
N ALA A 81 0.86 5.01 18.19
CA ALA A 81 1.52 4.13 19.16
C ALA A 81 2.93 4.63 19.52
N ALA A 82 3.74 5.01 18.53
CA ALA A 82 5.12 5.48 18.72
C ALA A 82 5.19 6.76 19.56
N ASN A 83 4.26 7.70 19.40
CA ASN A 83 4.17 8.93 20.18
C ASN A 83 3.89 8.69 21.69
N THR A 84 3.63 7.45 22.09
CA THR A 84 3.45 7.06 23.50
C THR A 84 4.65 6.28 24.06
N VAL A 85 5.74 6.14 23.29
CA VAL A 85 6.95 5.39 23.62
C VAL A 85 8.16 6.32 23.57
N GLU A 86 9.10 6.17 24.51
CA GLU A 86 10.31 6.99 24.57
C GLU A 86 11.57 6.14 24.32
N GLY A 87 12.43 6.58 23.40
CA GLY A 87 13.75 5.97 23.16
C GLY A 87 13.74 4.56 22.56
N GLN A 88 12.60 4.12 22.01
CA GLN A 88 12.44 2.83 21.35
C GLN A 88 11.77 3.02 19.99
N VAL A 89 12.03 2.09 19.08
CA VAL A 89 11.56 2.13 17.68
C VAL A 89 10.82 0.84 17.35
N ALA A 90 9.78 0.91 16.51
CA ALA A 90 8.89 -0.21 16.24
C ALA A 90 9.59 -1.32 15.46
N HIS A 91 9.75 -2.51 16.02
CA HIS A 91 10.35 -3.65 15.29
C HIS A 91 9.29 -4.59 14.69
N SER A 92 8.04 -4.49 15.11
CA SER A 92 6.94 -5.23 14.48
C SER A 92 5.59 -4.56 14.68
N LEU A 93 4.65 -4.89 13.78
CA LEU A 93 3.24 -4.58 13.89
C LEU A 93 2.37 -5.74 13.39
N HIS A 94 1.18 -5.85 13.96
CA HIS A 94 0.10 -6.74 13.52
C HIS A 94 -1.20 -5.95 13.51
N ALA A 95 -1.92 -5.98 12.41
CA ALA A 95 -3.08 -5.14 12.18
C ALA A 95 -4.25 -5.94 11.61
N TYR A 96 -5.48 -5.57 12.00
CA TYR A 96 -6.71 -6.07 11.42
C TYR A 96 -7.55 -4.91 10.90
N PHE A 97 -8.05 -5.07 9.67
CA PHE A 97 -8.97 -4.14 9.04
C PHE A 97 -10.39 -4.53 9.42
N GLY A 98 -11.05 -3.69 10.23
CA GLY A 98 -12.41 -3.94 10.70
C GLY A 98 -13.43 -3.59 9.62
N VAL A 99 -13.91 -2.35 9.67
CA VAL A 99 -14.97 -1.88 8.77
C VAL A 99 -14.43 -0.82 7.84
N ARG A 100 -15.12 -0.63 6.71
CA ARG A 100 -14.73 0.36 5.72
C ARG A 100 -14.72 1.76 6.34
N GLY A 101 -13.57 2.43 6.27
CA GLY A 101 -13.45 3.84 6.65
C GLY A 101 -14.09 4.78 5.64
N ASP A 102 -14.59 5.90 6.14
CA ASP A 102 -15.11 7.04 5.39
C ASP A 102 -14.03 8.12 5.22
N VAL A 103 -13.75 8.50 3.97
CA VAL A 103 -12.71 9.50 3.65
C VAL A 103 -13.09 10.92 4.04
N ALA A 104 -14.39 11.21 4.20
CA ALA A 104 -14.87 12.53 4.60
C ALA A 104 -14.75 12.76 6.12
N SER A 105 -14.61 11.68 6.90
CA SER A 105 -14.52 11.73 8.36
C SER A 105 -13.05 11.71 8.83
N LEU A 106 -12.73 12.47 9.87
CA LEU A 106 -11.45 12.34 10.59
C LEU A 106 -11.34 10.97 11.24
N ILE A 107 -10.12 10.55 11.58
CA ILE A 107 -9.85 9.25 12.23
C ILE A 107 -9.34 9.51 13.64
N ASP A 108 -10.03 8.99 14.65
CA ASP A 108 -9.62 9.06 16.06
C ASP A 108 -8.82 7.82 16.42
N PHE A 109 -7.60 8.00 16.93
CA PHE A 109 -6.73 6.93 17.38
C PHE A 109 -6.63 6.93 18.90
N GLU A 110 -6.97 5.81 19.53
CA GLU A 110 -6.76 5.56 20.95
C GLU A 110 -5.63 4.54 21.14
N VAL A 111 -4.71 4.83 22.06
CA VAL A 111 -3.55 3.97 22.32
C VAL A 111 -3.62 3.39 23.73
N ASP A 112 -3.62 2.07 23.82
CA ASP A 112 -3.46 1.33 25.06
C ASP A 112 -1.98 0.98 25.28
N ARG A 113 -1.44 1.33 26.46
CA ARG A 113 -0.09 0.95 26.90
C ARG A 113 -0.12 -0.45 27.50
N VAL A 114 0.13 -1.46 26.65
CA VAL A 114 0.05 -2.89 27.06
C VAL A 114 1.23 -3.29 27.95
N LYS A 115 2.43 -2.80 27.64
CA LYS A 115 3.65 -3.07 28.40
C LYS A 115 4.62 -1.91 28.26
N ASP A 116 5.24 -1.52 29.37
CA ASP A 116 6.40 -0.65 29.43
C ASP A 116 7.56 -1.41 30.07
N GLY A 117 8.64 -1.60 29.32
CA GLY A 117 9.84 -2.29 29.78
C GLY A 117 11.11 -1.59 29.29
N ALA A 118 12.22 -1.83 29.98
CA ALA A 118 13.50 -1.17 29.68
C ALA A 118 13.95 -1.39 28.22
N SER A 119 13.89 -2.64 27.75
CA SER A 119 14.25 -3.00 26.36
C SER A 119 13.08 -3.02 25.41
N TYR A 120 11.88 -3.40 25.86
CA TYR A 120 10.69 -3.57 25.01
C TYR A 120 9.44 -2.92 25.57
N SER A 121 8.68 -2.24 24.71
CA SER A 121 7.33 -1.76 24.99
C SER A 121 6.34 -2.31 23.98
N ILE A 122 5.09 -2.50 24.41
CA ILE A 122 3.99 -2.96 23.55
C ILE A 122 2.87 -1.93 23.63
N ARG A 123 2.31 -1.59 22.47
CA ARG A 123 1.15 -0.70 22.33
C ARG A 123 0.08 -1.36 21.49
N ARG A 124 -1.17 -1.05 21.80
CA ARG A 124 -2.31 -1.32 20.93
C ARG A 124 -2.94 0.00 20.52
N ALA A 125 -3.00 0.28 19.23
CA ALA A 125 -3.65 1.45 18.67
C ALA A 125 -4.96 1.03 17.98
N ARG A 126 -6.07 1.66 18.35
CA ARG A 126 -7.40 1.43 17.79
C ARG A 126 -7.86 2.70 17.09
N ALA A 127 -8.35 2.56 15.86
CA ALA A 127 -8.82 3.67 15.04
C ALA A 127 -10.35 3.66 14.97
N PHE A 128 -10.96 4.83 15.17
CA PHE A 128 -12.40 5.02 15.22
C PHE A 128 -12.85 6.10 14.24
N GLN A 129 -14.03 5.89 13.67
CA GLN A 129 -14.79 6.93 12.98
C GLN A 129 -16.23 6.87 13.44
N ASN A 130 -16.80 8.02 13.81
CA ASN A 130 -18.19 8.12 14.26
C ASN A 130 -18.53 7.11 15.39
N GLY A 131 -17.58 6.90 16.31
CA GLY A 131 -17.71 5.97 17.44
C GLY A 131 -17.58 4.48 17.10
N ARG A 132 -17.29 4.14 15.84
CA ARG A 132 -17.10 2.75 15.40
C ARG A 132 -15.64 2.45 15.15
N GLU A 133 -15.14 1.36 15.72
CA GLU A 133 -13.78 0.88 15.47
C GLU A 133 -13.68 0.39 14.01
N ILE A 134 -12.76 0.99 13.25
CA ILE A 134 -12.54 0.67 11.84
C ILE A 134 -11.28 -0.14 11.62
N PHE A 135 -10.33 -0.10 12.57
CA PHE A 135 -9.02 -0.72 12.44
C PHE A 135 -8.36 -0.86 13.82
N ALA A 136 -7.58 -1.91 14.01
CA ALA A 136 -6.77 -2.09 15.21
C ALA A 136 -5.38 -2.62 14.84
N LEU A 137 -4.37 -2.16 15.57
CA LEU A 137 -2.98 -2.56 15.43
C LEU A 137 -2.38 -2.81 16.82
N SER A 138 -1.54 -3.84 16.93
CA SER A 138 -0.59 -4.01 18.03
C SER A 138 0.82 -3.87 17.49
N ALA A 139 1.64 -3.07 18.15
CA ALA A 139 3.04 -2.87 17.78
C ALA A 139 3.97 -3.10 18.97
N SER A 140 5.14 -3.64 18.67
CA SER A 140 6.21 -3.86 19.63
C SER A 140 7.39 -2.98 19.27
N PHE A 141 7.95 -2.34 20.28
CA PHE A 141 9.01 -1.34 20.19
C PHE A 141 10.21 -1.85 20.97
N GLN A 142 11.41 -1.63 20.43
CA GLN A 142 12.66 -2.01 21.09
C GLN A 142 13.63 -0.84 21.09
N ARG A 143 14.43 -0.72 22.15
CA ARG A 143 15.60 0.15 22.15
C ARG A 143 16.62 -0.37 21.11
N PRO A 144 17.26 0.50 20.31
CA PRO A 144 18.35 0.07 19.45
C PRO A 144 19.46 -0.61 20.26
N GLU A 145 19.87 -1.81 19.85
CA GLU A 145 20.86 -2.66 20.51
C GLU A 145 21.64 -3.44 19.46
N ASP A 146 22.94 -3.69 19.72
CA ASP A 146 23.76 -4.58 18.87
C ASP A 146 23.40 -6.05 19.13
N GLY A 147 23.63 -6.92 18.15
CA GLY A 147 23.29 -8.34 18.28
C GLY A 147 23.89 -9.23 17.19
N LEU A 148 23.44 -10.48 17.16
CA LEU A 148 23.79 -11.42 16.10
C LEU A 148 23.06 -11.03 14.81
N GLU A 149 23.79 -11.03 13.69
CA GLU A 149 23.23 -10.63 12.40
C GLU A 149 23.21 -11.79 11.39
N HIS A 150 22.06 -11.91 10.71
CA HIS A 150 21.86 -12.80 9.58
C HIS A 150 20.71 -12.26 8.71
N GLN A 151 20.70 -12.59 7.42
CA GLN A 151 19.51 -12.51 6.59
C GLN A 151 19.42 -13.76 5.73
N ALA A 152 18.23 -14.33 5.62
CA ALA A 152 18.00 -15.58 4.89
C ALA A 152 17.75 -15.36 3.39
N PHE A 153 17.33 -14.16 2.99
CA PHE A 153 16.89 -13.85 1.63
C PHE A 153 17.82 -12.82 1.00
N ASP A 154 18.59 -13.23 -0.01
CA ASP A 154 19.31 -12.30 -0.87
C ASP A 154 18.31 -11.47 -1.69
N ALA A 155 18.69 -10.23 -1.98
CA ALA A 155 17.92 -9.41 -2.91
C ALA A 155 17.95 -10.05 -4.32
N PRO A 156 16.80 -10.21 -4.99
CA PRO A 156 16.78 -10.79 -6.33
C PRO A 156 17.48 -9.86 -7.32
N VAL A 157 18.16 -10.45 -8.31
CA VAL A 157 18.77 -9.70 -9.41
C VAL A 157 17.66 -9.17 -10.31
N VAL A 158 17.51 -7.84 -10.35
CA VAL A 158 16.47 -7.13 -11.11
C VAL A 158 17.08 -5.89 -11.78
N PRO A 159 16.45 -5.33 -12.83
CA PRO A 159 16.87 -4.05 -13.38
C PRO A 159 16.92 -2.94 -12.33
N ALA A 160 17.85 -2.00 -12.51
CA ALA A 160 17.93 -0.82 -11.66
C ALA A 160 16.66 0.04 -11.83
N PRO A 161 16.24 0.78 -10.79
CA PRO A 161 15.04 1.62 -10.90
C PRO A 161 15.16 2.63 -12.05
N GLU A 162 16.36 3.16 -12.30
CA GLU A 162 16.63 4.12 -13.37
C GLU A 162 16.38 3.57 -14.79
N ASP A 163 16.45 2.25 -14.97
CA ASP A 163 16.22 1.58 -16.26
C ASP A 163 14.73 1.25 -16.49
N LEU A 164 13.88 1.47 -15.49
CA LEU A 164 12.46 1.13 -15.55
C LEU A 164 11.60 2.33 -15.96
N PRO A 165 10.45 2.08 -16.62
CA PRO A 165 9.51 3.14 -16.97
C PRO A 165 8.97 3.86 -15.73
N GLU A 166 8.86 5.19 -15.82
CA GLU A 166 8.20 5.98 -14.79
C GLU A 166 6.68 5.95 -14.96
N LEU A 167 5.96 5.64 -13.88
CA LEU A 167 4.50 5.79 -13.83
C LEU A 167 4.13 7.25 -13.51
N ARG A 168 4.00 8.08 -14.56
CA ARG A 168 3.50 9.46 -14.44
C ARG A 168 2.05 9.58 -14.92
N ALA A 169 1.19 10.19 -14.11
CA ALA A 169 -0.14 10.57 -14.55
C ALA A 169 -0.04 11.57 -15.70
N GLY A 170 -0.63 11.25 -16.86
CA GLY A 170 -0.62 12.12 -18.05
C GLY A 170 0.70 12.22 -18.80
N GLY A 171 1.73 11.44 -18.42
CA GLY A 171 2.94 11.31 -19.23
C GLY A 171 2.67 10.46 -20.48
N PRO A 172 3.41 10.66 -21.59
CA PRO A 172 3.37 9.73 -22.72
C PRO A 172 3.93 8.39 -22.25
N THR A 173 3.06 7.48 -21.81
CA THR A 173 3.39 6.07 -21.82
C THR A 173 3.28 5.65 -23.28
N ASP A 174 4.38 5.22 -23.89
CA ASP A 174 4.38 4.64 -25.26
C ASP A 174 3.38 3.48 -25.43
N THR A 175 2.76 3.04 -24.34
CA THR A 175 1.70 2.05 -24.29
C THR A 175 0.39 2.73 -23.89
N ASN A 176 -0.60 2.74 -24.78
CA ASN A 176 -2.02 2.93 -24.43
C ASN A 176 -2.57 1.76 -23.60
N ASP A 177 -1.78 1.22 -22.67
CA ASP A 177 -2.10 0.02 -21.89
C ASP A 177 -3.06 0.40 -20.75
N PRO A 178 -4.32 -0.10 -20.77
CA PRO A 178 -5.30 0.13 -19.71
C PRO A 178 -4.81 -0.23 -18.30
N ALA A 179 -3.89 -1.18 -18.18
CA ALA A 179 -3.30 -1.58 -16.91
C ALA A 179 -2.50 -0.47 -16.25
N HIS A 180 -1.65 0.19 -17.03
CA HIS A 180 -0.81 1.29 -16.56
C HIS A 180 -1.65 2.48 -16.06
N LEU A 181 -2.76 2.77 -16.74
CA LEU A 181 -3.69 3.82 -16.33
C LEU A 181 -4.40 3.47 -15.02
N ILE A 182 -4.84 2.21 -14.85
CA ILE A 182 -5.51 1.76 -13.63
C ILE A 182 -4.54 1.76 -12.44
N LEU A 183 -3.33 1.22 -12.60
CA LEU A 183 -2.30 1.23 -11.55
C LEU A 183 -1.93 2.65 -11.11
N THR A 184 -1.85 3.58 -12.07
CA THR A 184 -1.57 5.00 -11.80
C THR A 184 -2.73 5.65 -11.03
N ALA A 185 -3.98 5.39 -11.43
CA ALA A 185 -5.16 5.93 -10.75
C ALA A 185 -5.38 5.34 -9.34
N LEU A 186 -5.02 4.07 -9.16
CA LEU A 186 -5.10 3.35 -7.88
C LEU A 186 -3.84 3.49 -7.02
N ARG A 187 -2.84 4.27 -7.45
CA ARG A 187 -1.63 4.53 -6.65
C ARG A 187 -1.93 5.47 -5.48
N PRO A 188 -1.71 5.09 -4.22
CA PRO A 188 -1.78 6.02 -3.09
C PRO A 188 -0.80 7.19 -3.29
N THR A 189 -1.09 8.35 -2.73
CA THR A 189 -0.26 9.55 -2.90
C THR A 189 1.08 9.42 -2.16
N GLY A 190 2.11 10.14 -2.63
CA GLY A 190 3.32 10.39 -1.84
C GLY A 190 4.53 9.46 -2.05
N PHE A 191 4.43 8.44 -2.90
CA PHE A 191 5.57 7.58 -3.24
C PHE A 191 5.63 7.28 -4.74
N GLU A 192 6.82 6.91 -5.20
CA GLU A 192 7.12 6.58 -6.60
C GLU A 192 7.30 5.06 -6.75
N PRO A 193 6.38 4.36 -7.41
CA PRO A 193 6.56 2.98 -7.81
C PRO A 193 7.18 2.86 -9.21
N ARG A 194 8.15 1.96 -9.36
CA ARG A 194 8.65 1.48 -10.65
C ARG A 194 8.50 -0.03 -10.71
N TRP A 195 7.47 -0.49 -11.43
CA TRP A 195 7.19 -1.92 -11.56
C TRP A 195 8.22 -2.60 -12.47
N ILE A 196 8.73 -3.73 -12.00
CA ILE A 196 9.54 -4.65 -12.80
C ILE A 196 8.61 -5.62 -13.54
N ASP A 197 7.58 -6.10 -12.84
CA ASP A 197 6.65 -7.11 -13.34
C ASP A 197 5.18 -6.61 -13.30
N PRO A 198 4.78 -5.58 -14.06
CA PRO A 198 3.44 -4.98 -13.96
C PRO A 198 2.32 -6.01 -14.27
N ASN A 199 1.14 -5.83 -13.68
CA ASN A 199 -0.02 -6.71 -13.91
C ASN A 199 -1.10 -6.07 -14.81
N PRO A 200 -1.14 -6.41 -16.10
CA PRO A 200 -2.26 -6.00 -16.96
C PRO A 200 -3.50 -6.88 -16.90
N GLY A 201 -3.47 -7.97 -16.12
CA GLY A 201 -4.32 -9.14 -16.35
C GLY A 201 -3.88 -9.92 -17.60
N GLY A 202 -4.71 -10.84 -18.08
CA GLY A 202 -4.41 -11.62 -19.28
C GLY A 202 -4.02 -13.07 -18.96
N PRO A 203 -3.02 -13.67 -19.62
CA PRO A 203 -2.67 -15.06 -19.36
C PRO A 203 -2.16 -15.24 -17.91
N PRO A 204 -2.53 -16.36 -17.25
CA PRO A 204 -1.97 -16.73 -15.95
C PRO A 204 -0.44 -16.69 -15.92
N ARG A 205 0.12 -16.15 -14.85
CA ARG A 205 1.58 -16.11 -14.60
C ARG A 205 1.89 -16.39 -13.13
N PRO A 206 3.14 -16.75 -12.77
CA PRO A 206 3.51 -16.98 -11.38
C PRO A 206 3.08 -15.84 -10.46
N GLY A 207 2.61 -16.16 -9.26
CA GLY A 207 2.19 -15.20 -8.25
C GLY A 207 3.39 -14.54 -7.59
N VAL A 208 4.23 -13.85 -8.36
CA VAL A 208 5.37 -13.07 -7.89
C VAL A 208 5.34 -11.72 -8.58
N GLN A 209 5.51 -10.65 -7.82
CA GLN A 209 5.53 -9.29 -8.34
C GLN A 209 6.61 -8.47 -7.65
N ARG A 210 7.28 -7.60 -8.41
CA ARG A 210 8.38 -6.79 -7.89
C ARG A 210 8.27 -5.35 -8.36
N LEU A 211 8.63 -4.43 -7.48
CA LEU A 211 8.71 -3.01 -7.78
C LEU A 211 9.77 -2.34 -6.92
N TRP A 212 10.37 -1.31 -7.48
CA TRP A 212 11.09 -0.31 -6.69
C TRP A 212 10.11 0.72 -6.15
N VAL A 213 10.32 1.15 -4.91
CA VAL A 213 9.54 2.21 -4.26
C VAL A 213 10.46 3.18 -3.53
N ARG A 214 10.06 4.44 -3.49
CA ARG A 214 10.65 5.46 -2.62
C ARG A 214 9.64 6.55 -2.30
N SER A 215 9.83 7.25 -1.19
CA SER A 215 9.11 8.49 -0.89
C SER A 215 9.38 9.55 -1.95
N GLN A 216 8.35 10.31 -2.33
CA GLN A 216 8.51 11.48 -3.19
C GLN A 216 8.82 12.76 -2.40
N GLU A 217 8.63 12.71 -1.08
CA GLU A 217 8.90 13.82 -0.17
C GLU A 217 10.05 13.42 0.77
N ALA A 218 10.97 14.35 1.01
CA ALA A 218 12.02 14.12 2.00
C ALA A 218 11.36 13.95 3.38
N LEU A 219 11.60 12.84 4.06
CA LEU A 219 11.02 12.53 5.39
C LEU A 219 11.87 13.09 6.56
N GLY A 220 13.12 13.45 6.33
CA GLY A 220 14.08 13.76 7.40
C GLY A 220 14.70 12.47 7.93
N ASP A 221 15.25 12.50 9.16
CA ASP A 221 16.08 11.41 9.70
C ASP A 221 15.38 10.61 10.83
N ASP A 222 14.09 10.85 11.08
CA ASP A 222 13.35 10.12 12.13
C ASP A 222 13.07 8.67 11.67
N PRO A 223 13.67 7.65 12.31
CA PRO A 223 13.49 6.25 11.92
C PRO A 223 12.02 5.80 12.03
N MET A 224 11.24 6.37 12.95
CA MET A 224 9.82 6.02 13.04
C MET A 224 9.02 6.52 11.84
N LEU A 225 9.40 7.65 11.26
CA LEU A 225 8.74 8.18 10.07
C LEU A 225 9.05 7.31 8.84
N HIS A 226 10.27 6.79 8.71
CA HIS A 226 10.63 5.83 7.65
C HIS A 226 9.88 4.50 7.81
N ARG A 227 9.75 3.98 9.04
CA ARG A 227 8.98 2.76 9.34
C ARG A 227 7.49 2.93 9.05
N ALA A 228 6.92 4.09 9.41
CA ALA A 228 5.54 4.44 9.07
C ALA A 228 5.32 4.59 7.55
N ALA A 229 6.27 5.21 6.84
CA ALA A 229 6.26 5.29 5.38
C ALA A 229 6.28 3.90 4.73
N LEU A 230 7.11 2.98 5.23
CA LEU A 230 7.17 1.63 4.69
C LEU A 230 5.89 0.83 4.97
N ALA A 231 5.29 0.98 6.16
CA ALA A 231 3.98 0.42 6.47
C ALA A 231 2.87 1.00 5.57
N TYR A 232 2.94 2.29 5.23
CA TYR A 232 2.03 2.89 4.26
C TYR A 232 2.19 2.26 2.86
N ILE A 233 3.42 2.07 2.41
CA ILE A 233 3.73 1.56 1.07
C ILE A 233 3.42 0.06 0.93
N SER A 234 3.58 -0.74 1.99
CA SER A 234 3.45 -2.21 1.91
C SER A 234 2.05 -2.72 1.53
N ASP A 235 1.00 -1.97 1.84
CA ASP A 235 -0.38 -2.34 1.48
C ASP A 235 -0.66 -2.17 -0.02
N TYR A 236 0.14 -1.38 -0.74
CA TYR A 236 -0.08 -1.11 -2.17
C TYR A 236 0.10 -2.33 -3.07
N PRO A 237 1.25 -3.04 -3.07
CA PRO A 237 1.46 -4.20 -3.93
C PRO A 237 0.84 -5.49 -3.36
N ALA A 238 0.39 -5.50 -2.10
CA ALA A 238 0.16 -6.73 -1.34
C ALA A 238 -0.83 -7.68 -2.01
N LEU A 239 -2.05 -7.25 -2.31
CA LEU A 239 -3.08 -8.17 -2.82
C LEU A 239 -3.14 -8.27 -4.35
N GLU A 240 -2.37 -7.45 -5.08
CA GLU A 240 -2.33 -7.52 -6.55
C GLU A 240 -1.70 -8.82 -7.04
N VAL A 241 -0.65 -9.29 -6.35
CA VAL A 241 0.08 -10.51 -6.71
C VAL A 241 -0.80 -11.76 -6.68
N ALA A 242 -1.87 -11.75 -5.86
CA ALA A 242 -2.82 -12.84 -5.75
C ALA A 242 -3.68 -13.03 -7.01
N LEU A 243 -3.74 -12.01 -7.88
CA LEU A 243 -4.53 -12.04 -9.10
C LEU A 243 -3.78 -12.71 -10.28
N LEU A 244 -2.45 -12.73 -10.22
CA LEU A 244 -1.59 -13.16 -11.33
C LEU A 244 -1.80 -14.60 -11.78
N PRO A 245 -1.88 -15.60 -10.87
CA PRO A 245 -2.05 -17.00 -11.27
C PRO A 245 -3.41 -17.31 -11.90
N PHE A 246 -4.35 -16.36 -11.81
CA PHE A 246 -5.70 -16.49 -12.37
C PHE A 246 -5.90 -15.62 -13.62
N GLY A 247 -4.84 -14.94 -14.10
CA GLY A 247 -4.95 -14.05 -15.25
C GLY A 247 -5.81 -12.79 -14.98
N LEU A 248 -6.05 -12.49 -13.71
CA LEU A 248 -6.89 -11.39 -13.28
C LEU A 248 -6.05 -10.13 -13.07
N GLY A 249 -6.68 -8.98 -13.31
CA GLY A 249 -6.12 -7.67 -12.98
C GLY A 249 -7.22 -6.78 -12.40
N TRP A 250 -6.83 -5.60 -11.92
CA TRP A 250 -7.76 -4.60 -11.38
C TRP A 250 -8.82 -4.13 -12.40
N SER A 251 -8.59 -4.40 -13.70
CA SER A 251 -9.54 -4.24 -14.78
C SER A 251 -10.64 -5.32 -14.82
N ASN A 252 -10.70 -6.31 -13.93
CA ASN A 252 -11.84 -7.23 -13.84
C ASN A 252 -12.98 -6.64 -12.98
N ARG A 253 -14.19 -6.49 -13.55
CA ARG A 253 -15.34 -5.84 -12.87
C ARG A 253 -16.00 -6.73 -11.81
N ASP A 254 -15.82 -8.02 -11.94
CA ASP A 254 -16.37 -8.99 -11.02
C ASP A 254 -15.46 -9.15 -9.80
N LEU A 255 -14.33 -8.46 -9.71
CA LEU A 255 -13.37 -8.66 -8.63
C LEU A 255 -13.77 -7.92 -7.34
N SER A 256 -13.75 -8.64 -6.22
CA SER A 256 -13.81 -8.08 -4.87
C SER A 256 -12.50 -8.41 -4.14
N VAL A 257 -11.69 -7.39 -3.91
CA VAL A 257 -10.44 -7.47 -3.14
C VAL A 257 -10.51 -6.57 -1.92
N VAL A 258 -10.27 -7.12 -0.73
CA VAL A 258 -10.30 -6.38 0.54
C VAL A 258 -9.23 -6.95 1.48
N SER A 259 -8.41 -6.10 2.07
CA SER A 259 -7.45 -6.47 3.12
C SER A 259 -8.18 -6.94 4.39
N LEU A 260 -7.76 -8.06 4.95
CA LEU A 260 -8.28 -8.57 6.24
C LEU A 260 -7.32 -8.23 7.38
N ASP A 261 -6.03 -8.48 7.17
CA ASP A 261 -4.97 -8.20 8.13
C ASP A 261 -3.69 -7.70 7.44
N HIS A 262 -2.71 -7.32 8.25
CA HIS A 262 -1.34 -7.08 7.81
C HIS A 262 -0.40 -7.30 8.99
N ALA A 263 0.70 -8.01 8.79
CA ALA A 263 1.76 -8.15 9.78
C ALA A 263 3.09 -7.77 9.14
N MET A 264 3.90 -6.99 9.84
CA MET A 264 5.18 -6.51 9.33
C MET A 264 6.23 -6.53 10.44
N TRP A 265 7.46 -6.88 10.06
CA TRP A 265 8.64 -6.89 10.92
C TRP A 265 9.72 -6.02 10.27
N PHE A 266 10.26 -5.08 11.05
CA PHE A 266 11.35 -4.20 10.66
C PHE A 266 12.64 -4.78 11.21
N HIS A 267 13.56 -5.14 10.32
CA HIS A 267 14.78 -5.89 10.66
C HIS A 267 15.99 -4.98 10.80
N ARG A 268 16.05 -3.91 10.01
CA ARG A 268 17.17 -2.97 9.92
C ARG A 268 16.63 -1.55 9.76
N ASP A 269 17.45 -0.56 10.10
CA ASP A 269 17.17 0.81 9.72
C ASP A 269 17.35 1.01 8.22
N PHE A 270 16.59 1.95 7.66
CA PHE A 270 16.57 2.22 6.23
C PHE A 270 16.09 3.64 5.95
N ASP A 271 16.50 4.16 4.79
CA ASP A 271 16.03 5.44 4.29
C ASP A 271 14.94 5.25 3.23
N ALA A 272 13.69 5.51 3.62
CA ALA A 272 12.54 5.50 2.71
C ALA A 272 12.56 6.62 1.63
N ASN A 273 13.46 7.61 1.72
CA ASN A 273 13.72 8.56 0.62
C ASN A 273 14.54 7.90 -0.51
N GLY A 274 15.34 6.89 -0.15
CA GLY A 274 16.06 6.02 -1.07
C GLY A 274 15.17 4.94 -1.71
N TRP A 275 15.71 4.29 -2.74
CA TRP A 275 15.04 3.18 -3.40
C TRP A 275 15.05 1.91 -2.54
N LEU A 276 13.87 1.36 -2.31
CA LEU A 276 13.64 0.05 -1.70
C LEU A 276 13.00 -0.89 -2.72
N LEU A 277 13.53 -2.10 -2.85
CA LEU A 277 12.98 -3.15 -3.67
C LEU A 277 11.93 -3.92 -2.87
N CYS A 278 10.68 -3.84 -3.29
CA CYS A 278 9.61 -4.68 -2.77
C CYS A 278 9.44 -5.91 -3.66
N SER A 279 9.51 -7.10 -3.05
CA SER A 279 9.17 -8.37 -3.69
C SER A 279 7.98 -8.98 -2.96
N THR A 280 6.92 -9.29 -3.67
CA THR A 280 5.72 -9.97 -3.14
C THR A 280 5.48 -11.28 -3.85
N GLU A 281 4.97 -12.26 -3.12
CA GLU A 281 4.55 -13.54 -3.66
C GLU A 281 3.23 -14.02 -3.04
N LEU A 282 2.46 -14.74 -3.85
CA LEU A 282 1.29 -15.48 -3.40
C LEU A 282 1.76 -16.77 -2.72
N VAL A 283 1.38 -16.94 -1.45
CA VAL A 283 1.65 -18.17 -0.69
C VAL A 283 0.55 -19.20 -0.93
N SER A 284 -0.71 -18.77 -0.86
CA SER A 284 -1.86 -19.66 -1.03
C SER A 284 -3.13 -18.87 -1.36
N ALA A 285 -4.04 -19.47 -2.13
CA ALA A 285 -5.37 -18.90 -2.39
C ALA A 285 -6.44 -19.98 -2.35
N GLN A 286 -7.37 -19.88 -1.39
CA GLN A 286 -8.50 -20.80 -1.26
C GLN A 286 -9.65 -20.14 -0.48
N GLY A 287 -10.87 -20.66 -0.64
CA GLY A 287 -12.03 -20.22 0.16
C GLY A 287 -12.38 -18.74 0.00
N GLY A 288 -12.03 -18.14 -1.14
CA GLY A 288 -12.22 -16.71 -1.39
C GLY A 288 -11.28 -15.80 -0.60
N ARG A 289 -10.11 -16.31 -0.19
CA ARG A 289 -9.02 -15.55 0.43
C ARG A 289 -7.69 -15.86 -0.25
N ALA A 290 -6.74 -14.95 -0.14
CA ALA A 290 -5.37 -15.13 -0.58
C ALA A 290 -4.40 -14.64 0.49
N LEU A 291 -3.40 -15.45 0.82
CA LEU A 291 -2.29 -15.11 1.70
C LEU A 291 -1.08 -14.76 0.85
N VAL A 292 -0.51 -13.58 1.09
CA VAL A 292 0.71 -13.11 0.44
C VAL A 292 1.82 -12.90 1.45
N ARG A 293 3.06 -13.02 0.97
CA ARG A 293 4.27 -12.66 1.69
C ARG A 293 5.04 -11.64 0.88
N GLY A 294 5.69 -10.69 1.54
CA GLY A 294 6.60 -9.77 0.89
C GLY A 294 7.83 -9.42 1.72
N SER A 295 8.82 -8.88 1.03
CA SER A 295 10.08 -8.40 1.59
C SER A 295 10.48 -7.07 0.98
N PHE A 296 11.17 -6.26 1.77
CA PHE A 296 11.82 -5.04 1.32
C PHE A 296 13.33 -5.17 1.47
N HIS A 297 14.04 -4.88 0.40
CA HIS A 297 15.50 -4.77 0.40
C HIS A 297 15.92 -3.34 0.06
N ASP A 298 16.97 -2.83 0.69
CA ASP A 298 17.57 -1.58 0.23
C ASP A 298 18.36 -1.77 -1.08
N ARG A 299 18.88 -0.67 -1.63
CA ARG A 299 19.68 -0.71 -2.86
C ARG A 299 20.98 -1.52 -2.73
N ALA A 300 21.51 -1.67 -1.51
CA ALA A 300 22.70 -2.48 -1.23
C ALA A 300 22.37 -3.98 -1.06
N GLY A 301 21.08 -4.34 -1.01
CA GLY A 301 20.59 -5.70 -0.86
C GLY A 301 20.37 -6.14 0.59
N ALA A 302 20.42 -5.22 1.56
CA ALA A 302 20.08 -5.54 2.94
C ALA A 302 18.56 -5.72 3.08
N LEU A 303 18.14 -6.80 3.74
CA LEU A 303 16.73 -7.06 4.02
C LEU A 303 16.26 -6.13 5.15
N VAL A 304 15.46 -5.11 4.82
CA VAL A 304 15.06 -4.08 5.79
C VAL A 304 13.75 -4.40 6.49
N ALA A 305 12.82 -5.09 5.81
CA ALA A 305 11.56 -5.51 6.39
C ALA A 305 10.96 -6.73 5.67
N THR A 306 10.07 -7.43 6.36
CA THR A 306 9.19 -8.46 5.78
C THR A 306 7.76 -8.23 6.21
N PHE A 307 6.80 -8.64 5.38
CA PHE A 307 5.39 -8.57 5.73
C PHE A 307 4.60 -9.76 5.20
N THR A 308 3.42 -9.96 5.77
CA THR A 308 2.41 -10.90 5.29
C THR A 308 1.04 -10.23 5.37
N GLN A 309 0.15 -10.60 4.46
CA GLN A 309 -1.21 -10.07 4.42
C GLN A 309 -2.15 -11.12 3.85
N GLU A 310 -3.26 -11.39 4.55
CA GLU A 310 -4.40 -12.10 4.00
C GLU A 310 -5.46 -11.09 3.54
N GLY A 311 -6.06 -11.36 2.38
CA GLY A 311 -7.16 -10.57 1.87
C GLY A 311 -8.28 -11.46 1.34
N VAL A 312 -9.49 -10.91 1.34
CA VAL A 312 -10.58 -11.44 0.53
C VAL A 312 -10.21 -11.25 -0.93
N VAL A 313 -10.24 -12.32 -1.72
CA VAL A 313 -10.09 -12.29 -3.18
C VAL A 313 -11.20 -13.15 -3.75
N ARG A 314 -12.21 -12.51 -4.34
CA ARG A 314 -13.41 -13.18 -4.86
C ARG A 314 -13.82 -12.62 -6.20
N LEU A 315 -14.46 -13.46 -7.00
CA LEU A 315 -15.25 -13.03 -8.14
C LEU A 315 -16.73 -12.95 -7.69
N SER A 316 -17.40 -11.86 -8.03
CA SER A 316 -18.84 -11.70 -7.99
C SER A 316 -19.45 -12.89 -8.72
N ARG A 317 -20.31 -13.66 -8.04
CA ARG A 317 -21.08 -14.69 -8.75
C ARG A 317 -22.00 -13.99 -9.74
N LYS A 318 -21.99 -14.42 -11.01
CA LYS A 318 -23.11 -14.11 -11.89
C LYS A 318 -24.34 -14.84 -11.33
N ALA A 319 -25.49 -14.17 -11.33
CA ALA A 319 -26.74 -14.82 -11.01
C ALA A 319 -26.95 -15.97 -12.02
N GLY A 320 -26.93 -17.23 -11.56
CA GLY A 320 -27.15 -18.41 -12.40
C GLY A 320 -26.11 -19.53 -12.27
N ASP A 321 -24.92 -19.27 -11.73
CA ASP A 321 -23.91 -20.31 -11.57
C ASP A 321 -24.20 -21.14 -10.31
N ALA A 322 -24.87 -22.28 -10.50
CA ALA A 322 -25.03 -23.31 -9.48
C ALA A 322 -23.69 -24.03 -9.24
N PHE A 323 -23.43 -24.40 -7.98
CA PHE A 323 -22.31 -25.27 -7.63
C PHE A 323 -22.53 -26.69 -8.20
N PRO A 324 -21.49 -27.40 -8.66
CA PRO A 324 -21.48 -28.86 -8.59
C PRO A 324 -21.43 -29.32 -7.13
#